data_AF-A0A0D2KSP9-F1
#
_entry.id   AF-A0A0D2KSP9-F1
#
_cell.length_a   1.000
_cell.length_b   1.000
_cell.length_c   1.000
_cell.angle_alpha   90.00
_cell.angle_beta   90.00
_cell.angle_gamma   90.00
#
_symmetry.space_group_name_H-M   'P 1'
#
loop_
_entity.id
_entity.type
_entity.pdbx_description
1 polymer ?
#
loop_
_entity_poly.entity_id
_entity_poly.type
_entity_poly.pdbx_seq_one_letter_code
_entity_poly.pdbx_strand_id
1 'polypeptide(L)'
;LGASCSRSYTIQTGDYCDKISQAQNVSTYQLAVVNANVDSSCSNLIPGQTLCLAENAAEDCSTTYVVRSGDTCDDIASRAGLNTTILSLNNPQINAECTNIYTDEVCFLESS
;
A
#
# COMPACT_ATOMS: atom_id res chain seq x y z
N LEU A 1 -12.55 -18.76 -8.27
CA LEU A 1 -13.45 -18.20 -7.25
C LEU A 1 -12.93 -16.81 -6.99
N GLY A 2 -13.68 -15.79 -7.40
CA GLY A 2 -13.19 -14.43 -7.57
C GLY A 2 -12.78 -13.81 -6.24
N ALA A 3 -11.62 -13.16 -6.24
CA ALA A 3 -11.29 -12.18 -5.21
C ALA A 3 -12.47 -11.20 -5.16
N SER A 4 -13.21 -11.22 -4.06
CA SER A 4 -14.27 -10.27 -3.82
C SER A 4 -13.61 -8.91 -3.71
N CYS A 5 -13.63 -8.09 -4.76
CA CYS A 5 -13.07 -6.75 -4.61
C CYS A 5 -14.09 -5.88 -3.87
N SER A 6 -13.84 -5.60 -2.60
CA SER A 6 -14.74 -4.81 -1.75
C SER A 6 -14.70 -3.32 -2.09
N ARG A 7 -13.52 -2.83 -2.50
CA ARG A 7 -13.30 -1.46 -2.96
C ARG A 7 -12.43 -1.46 -4.21
N SER A 8 -12.86 -0.73 -5.22
CA SER A 8 -12.19 -0.66 -6.52
C SER A 8 -11.96 0.78 -6.97
N TYR A 9 -11.02 0.94 -7.90
CA TYR A 9 -10.65 2.22 -8.49
C TYR A 9 -10.48 2.08 -10.00
N THR A 10 -10.93 3.06 -10.77
CA THR A 10 -10.69 3.11 -12.21
C THR A 10 -9.44 3.92 -12.50
N ILE A 11 -8.44 3.29 -13.09
CA ILE A 11 -7.13 3.88 -13.39
C ILE A 11 -7.31 5.09 -14.32
N GLN A 12 -6.72 6.22 -13.95
CA GLN A 12 -6.72 7.45 -14.74
C GLN A 12 -5.38 7.63 -15.49
N THR A 13 -5.39 8.50 -16.51
CA THR A 13 -4.17 8.85 -17.23
C THR A 13 -3.16 9.51 -16.30
N GLY A 14 -1.93 8.98 -16.28
CA GLY A 14 -0.86 9.48 -15.41
C GLY A 14 -0.94 8.96 -13.97
N ASP A 15 -1.69 7.88 -13.72
CA ASP A 15 -1.64 7.16 -12.46
C ASP A 15 -0.49 6.16 -12.41
N TYR A 16 0.04 5.98 -11.20
CA TYR A 16 0.99 4.95 -10.77
C TYR A 16 0.61 4.57 -9.33
N CYS A 17 1.10 3.43 -8.82
CA CYS A 17 0.59 2.89 -7.56
C CYS A 17 0.70 3.88 -6.40
N ASP A 18 1.86 4.49 -6.14
CA ASP A 18 2.00 5.39 -4.98
C ASP A 18 1.02 6.56 -5.03
N LYS A 19 0.80 7.15 -6.22
CA LYS A 19 -0.19 8.22 -6.38
C LYS A 19 -1.61 7.75 -6.07
N ILE A 20 -1.99 6.56 -6.55
CA ILE A 20 -3.30 5.96 -6.25
C ILE A 20 -3.38 5.67 -4.74
N SER A 21 -2.38 4.99 -4.19
CA SER A 21 -2.27 4.60 -2.80
C SER A 21 -2.39 5.78 -1.84
N GLN A 22 -1.70 6.88 -2.12
CA GLN A 22 -1.79 8.13 -1.36
C GLN A 22 -3.20 8.75 -1.46
N ALA A 23 -3.79 8.78 -2.66
CA ALA A 23 -5.11 9.37 -2.87
C ALA A 23 -6.26 8.52 -2.32
N GLN A 24 -6.07 7.20 -2.25
CA GLN A 24 -7.09 6.23 -1.90
C GLN A 24 -6.91 5.61 -0.52
N ASN A 25 -5.88 6.01 0.25
CA ASN A 25 -5.51 5.41 1.53
C ASN A 25 -5.43 3.88 1.44
N VAL A 26 -4.48 3.36 0.66
CA VAL A 26 -4.22 1.92 0.53
C VAL A 26 -2.72 1.68 0.46
N SER A 27 -2.24 0.55 0.99
CA SER A 27 -0.83 0.18 0.89
C SER A 27 -0.39 0.00 -0.56
N THR A 28 0.76 0.58 -0.94
CA THR A 28 1.35 0.38 -2.28
C THR A 28 1.62 -1.10 -2.54
N TYR A 29 2.16 -1.80 -1.53
CA TYR A 29 2.49 -3.21 -1.68
C TYR A 29 1.24 -4.08 -1.80
N GLN A 30 0.25 -3.87 -0.93
CA GLN A 30 -1.02 -4.60 -1.01
C GLN A 30 -1.63 -4.41 -2.41
N LEU A 31 -1.64 -3.17 -2.92
CA LEU A 31 -2.24 -2.84 -4.21
C LEU A 31 -1.63 -3.65 -5.34
N ALA A 32 -0.31 -3.83 -5.33
CA ALA A 32 0.38 -4.67 -6.30
C ALA A 32 0.06 -6.17 -6.12
N VAL A 33 -0.07 -6.65 -4.89
CA VAL A 33 -0.32 -8.07 -4.59
C VAL A 33 -1.74 -8.51 -4.95
N VAL A 34 -2.77 -7.74 -4.60
CA VAL A 34 -4.17 -8.11 -4.92
C VAL A 34 -4.48 -7.99 -6.42
N ASN A 35 -3.64 -7.29 -7.17
CA ASN A 35 -3.78 -7.17 -8.62
C ASN A 35 -2.63 -7.91 -9.33
N ALA A 36 -2.76 -9.23 -9.48
CA ALA A 36 -1.71 -10.10 -10.03
C ALA A 36 -1.14 -9.71 -11.42
N ASN A 37 -1.83 -8.85 -12.17
CA ASN A 37 -1.35 -8.32 -13.45
C ASN A 37 -0.50 -7.05 -13.32
N VAL A 38 -0.41 -6.45 -12.12
CA VAL A 38 0.42 -5.27 -11.84
C VAL A 38 1.82 -5.76 -11.50
N ASP A 39 2.83 -5.16 -12.15
CA ASP A 39 4.22 -5.49 -11.86
C ASP A 39 4.70 -4.88 -10.53
N SER A 40 5.80 -5.38 -9.98
CA SER A 40 6.33 -4.91 -8.69
C SER A 40 6.81 -3.45 -8.71
N SER A 41 7.04 -2.87 -9.90
CA SER A 41 7.36 -1.45 -10.08
C SER A 41 6.12 -0.58 -10.32
N CYS A 42 4.94 -1.20 -10.35
CA CYS A 42 3.67 -0.61 -10.75
C CYS A 42 3.73 0.27 -12.02
N SER A 43 4.49 -0.20 -13.02
CA SER A 43 4.78 0.56 -14.23
C SER A 43 3.80 0.30 -15.38
N ASN A 44 2.96 -0.73 -15.23
CA ASN A 44 2.12 -1.29 -16.28
C ASN A 44 0.62 -1.03 -16.10
N LEU A 45 0.25 0.02 -15.37
CA LEU A 45 -1.14 0.43 -15.21
C LEU A 45 -1.73 0.94 -16.54
N ILE A 46 -2.93 0.47 -16.87
CA ILE A 46 -3.63 0.83 -18.11
C ILE A 46 -4.85 1.71 -17.76
N PRO A 47 -4.90 2.97 -18.21
CA PRO A 47 -6.05 3.84 -17.99
C PRO A 47 -7.38 3.22 -18.45
N GLY A 48 -8.42 3.38 -17.64
CA GLY A 48 -9.75 2.81 -17.88
C GLY A 48 -9.93 1.38 -17.35
N GLN A 49 -8.87 0.69 -16.93
CA GLN A 49 -9.00 -0.59 -16.23
C GLN A 49 -9.38 -0.39 -14.76
N THR A 50 -10.04 -1.39 -14.21
CA THR A 50 -10.39 -1.43 -12.79
C THR A 50 -9.27 -2.10 -12.00
N LEU A 51 -8.82 -1.42 -10.96
CA LEU A 51 -7.86 -1.88 -9.99
C LEU A 51 -8.57 -2.21 -8.68
N CYS A 52 -8.25 -3.33 -8.05
CA CYS A 52 -8.78 -3.66 -6.74
C CYS A 52 -7.95 -3.00 -5.65
N LEU A 53 -8.60 -2.25 -4.75
CA LEU A 53 -7.93 -1.60 -3.63
C LEU A 53 -7.95 -2.47 -2.37
N ALA A 54 -9.01 -3.27 -2.16
CA ALA A 54 -9.11 -4.15 -1.00
C ALA A 54 -10.01 -5.35 -1.30
N GLU A 55 -9.57 -6.57 -0.99
CA GLU A 55 -10.40 -7.77 -1.15
C GLU A 55 -11.44 -7.93 -0.04
N ASN A 56 -11.22 -7.27 1.10
CA ASN A 56 -12.10 -7.32 2.23
C ASN A 56 -11.87 -6.10 3.15
N ALA A 57 -12.77 -5.91 4.12
CA ALA A 57 -12.69 -4.79 5.04
C ALA A 57 -11.43 -4.80 5.94
N ALA A 58 -10.80 -5.95 6.17
CA ALA A 58 -9.59 -6.03 6.98
C ALA A 58 -8.36 -5.49 6.24
N GLU A 59 -8.38 -5.52 4.90
CA GLU A 59 -7.35 -4.94 4.03
C GLU A 59 -7.64 -3.47 3.67
N ASP A 60 -8.88 -3.02 3.87
CA ASP A 60 -9.25 -1.65 3.58
C ASP A 60 -8.68 -0.71 4.65
N CYS A 61 -7.62 0.00 4.30
CA CYS A 61 -6.83 0.76 5.26
C CYS A 61 -7.61 1.99 5.75
N SER A 62 -7.82 2.10 7.05
CA SER A 62 -8.37 3.32 7.66
C SER A 62 -7.27 4.35 7.89
N THR A 63 -6.07 3.89 8.23
CA THR A 63 -4.89 4.73 8.43
C THR A 63 -3.70 4.21 7.62
N THR A 64 -3.04 5.11 6.91
CA THR A 64 -1.82 4.84 6.14
C THR A 64 -0.72 5.86 6.45
N TYR A 65 0.52 5.53 6.12
CA TYR A 65 1.66 6.43 6.22
C TYR A 65 2.41 6.50 4.90
N VAL A 66 2.72 7.72 4.44
CA VAL A 66 3.54 7.96 3.26
C VAL A 66 5.00 8.13 3.68
N VAL A 67 5.86 7.21 3.26
CA VAL A 67 7.28 7.19 3.58
C VAL A 67 7.97 8.46 3.08
N ARG A 68 8.74 9.10 3.95
CA ARG A 68 9.50 10.31 3.63
C ARG A 68 10.97 10.00 3.48
N SER A 69 11.69 10.91 2.81
CA SER A 69 13.13 10.78 2.67
C SER A 69 13.82 10.73 4.05
N GLY A 70 14.58 9.67 4.28
CA GLY A 70 15.31 9.43 5.53
C GLY A 70 14.52 8.75 6.64
N ASP A 71 13.25 8.36 6.40
CA ASP A 71 12.48 7.60 7.39
C ASP A 71 13.06 6.21 7.64
N THR A 72 13.03 5.80 8.91
CA THR A 72 13.23 4.42 9.34
C THR A 72 11.90 3.80 9.78
N CYS A 73 11.83 2.47 9.91
CA CYS A 73 10.64 1.81 10.45
C CYS A 73 10.32 2.26 11.88
N ASP A 74 11.35 2.54 12.70
CA ASP A 74 11.17 3.06 14.05
C ASP A 74 10.52 4.46 14.02
N ASP A 75 10.94 5.33 13.10
CA ASP A 75 10.34 6.66 12.93
C ASP A 75 8.86 6.57 12.50
N ILE A 76 8.57 5.70 11.52
CA ILE A 76 7.22 5.49 11.01
C ILE A 76 6.32 4.95 12.11
N ALA A 77 6.75 3.87 12.77
CA ALA A 77 6.00 3.24 13.85
C ALA A 77 5.76 4.22 15.00
N SER A 78 6.78 4.97 15.42
CA SER A 78 6.66 5.98 16.48
C SER A 78 5.65 7.08 16.14
N ARG A 79 5.69 7.61 14.90
CA ARG A 79 4.73 8.63 14.44
C ARG A 79 3.30 8.11 14.32
N ALA A 80 3.15 6.84 13.99
CA ALA A 80 1.87 6.15 13.94
C ALA A 80 1.36 5.73 15.33
N GLY A 81 2.18 5.84 16.39
CA GLY A 81 1.85 5.30 17.71
C GLY A 81 1.82 3.76 17.75
N LEU A 82 2.51 3.10 16.80
CA LEU A 82 2.57 1.66 16.62
C LEU A 82 3.93 1.09 17.06
N ASN A 83 3.99 -0.23 17.19
CA ASN A 83 5.24 -0.98 17.31
C ASN A 83 5.73 -1.41 15.91
N THR A 84 7.04 -1.44 15.68
CA THR A 84 7.63 -1.90 14.41
C THR A 84 7.23 -3.33 14.05
N THR A 85 6.99 -4.19 15.04
CA THR A 85 6.44 -5.54 14.83
C THR A 85 5.06 -5.49 14.17
N ILE A 86 4.18 -4.58 14.61
CA ILE A 86 2.86 -4.39 14.00
C ILE A 86 3.00 -3.81 12.61
N LEU A 87 3.88 -2.82 12.43
CA LEU A 87 4.17 -2.25 11.11
C LEU A 87 4.62 -3.33 10.11
N SER A 88 5.55 -4.20 10.49
CA SER A 88 6.03 -5.30 9.64
C SER A 88 4.99 -6.39 9.41
N LEU A 89 4.12 -6.68 10.38
CA LEU A 89 3.01 -7.63 10.17
C LEU A 89 2.01 -7.09 9.13
N ASN A 90 1.74 -5.79 9.19
CA ASN A 90 0.85 -5.10 8.27
C ASN A 90 1.49 -4.87 6.89
N ASN A 91 2.82 -4.85 6.82
CA ASN A 91 3.60 -4.63 5.61
C ASN A 91 4.67 -5.73 5.47
N PRO A 92 4.26 -6.97 5.15
CA PRO A 92 5.15 -8.13 5.16
C PRO A 92 6.24 -8.09 4.09
N GLN A 93 6.18 -7.13 3.16
CA GLN A 93 7.26 -6.85 2.22
C GLN A 93 8.46 -6.19 2.88
N ILE A 94 8.27 -5.49 4.00
CA ILE A 94 9.35 -4.79 4.71
C ILE A 94 10.27 -5.84 5.32
N ASN A 95 11.55 -5.79 4.95
CA ASN A 95 12.55 -6.70 5.50
C ASN A 95 12.89 -6.34 6.95
N ALA A 96 13.50 -7.28 7.68
CA ALA A 96 13.82 -7.10 9.09
C ALA A 96 14.75 -5.88 9.37
N GLU A 97 15.56 -5.49 8.40
CA GLU A 97 16.50 -4.36 8.51
C GLU A 97 15.85 -3.01 8.10
N CYS A 98 14.59 -3.02 7.66
CA CYS A 98 13.89 -1.85 7.11
C CYS A 98 14.65 -1.12 6.00
N THR A 99 15.38 -1.85 5.16
CA THR A 99 16.26 -1.26 4.12
C THR A 99 15.61 -1.17 2.74
N ASN A 100 14.41 -1.70 2.58
CA ASN A 100 13.71 -1.80 1.30
C ASN A 100 12.46 -0.93 1.20
N ILE A 101 12.29 0.02 2.12
CA ILE A 101 11.29 1.09 1.99
C ILE A 101 11.87 2.24 1.17
N TYR A 102 11.01 2.97 0.47
CA TYR A 102 11.41 4.11 -0.36
C TYR A 102 10.45 5.29 -0.21
N THR A 103 10.92 6.50 -0.56
CA THR A 103 10.11 7.72 -0.51
C THR A 103 8.85 7.57 -1.38
N ASP A 104 7.72 8.07 -0.87
CA ASP A 104 6.38 8.00 -1.47
C ASP A 104 5.66 6.65 -1.37
N GLU A 105 6.34 5.57 -0.93
CA GLU A 105 5.67 4.29 -0.60
C GLU A 105 4.62 4.52 0.49
N VAL A 106 3.45 3.90 0.33
CA VAL A 106 2.38 3.97 1.33
C VAL A 106 2.34 2.69 2.15
N CYS A 107 2.61 2.80 3.45
CA CYS A 107 2.53 1.71 4.41
C CYS A 107 1.12 1.63 5.04
N PHE A 108 0.62 0.40 5.18
CA PHE A 108 -0.60 0.11 5.93
C PHE A 108 -0.32 0.20 7.44
N LEU A 109 -1.06 1.05 8.16
CA LEU A 109 -0.90 1.19 9.61
C LEU A 109 -1.97 0.41 10.36
N GLU A 110 -3.24 0.58 10.02
CA GLU A 110 -4.37 -0.15 10.62
C GLU A 110 -5.61 -0.12 9.71
N SER A 111 -6.49 -1.11 9.90
CA SER A 111 -7.88 -1.10 9.39
C SER A 111 -8.83 -0.75 10.53
N SER A 112 -9.96 -0.13 10.20
CA SER A 112 -10.99 0.31 11.17
C SER A 112 -11.79 -0.83 11.77
#